data_AF-A0A1E7RQM5-F1
#
_entry.id   AF-A0A1E7RQM5-F1
#
_cell.length_a   1.000
_cell.length_b   1.000
_cell.length_c   1.000
_cell.angle_alpha   90.00
_cell.angle_beta   90.00
_cell.angle_gamma   90.00
#
_symmetry.space_group_name_H-M   'P 1'
#
loop_
_entity.id
_entity.type
_entity.pdbx_description
1 polymer ?
#
loop_
_entity_poly.entity_id
_entity_poly.type
_entity_poly.pdbx_seq_one_letter_code
_entity_poly.pdbx_strand_id
1 'polypeptide(L)'
;MATMNISLSDPLKQFVDEEVSEGGYSSTSDYVRDLIRQRQRAKAENLLRQLIAEGVASGPAVPVTPDTFVQLRQELAERLRREAD
;
A
#
# COMPACT_ATOMS: atom_id res chain seq x y z
N MET A 1 11.76 -20.50 4.34
CA MET A 1 11.56 -19.16 4.93
C MET A 1 12.86 -18.39 4.75
N ALA A 2 12.80 -17.10 4.42
CA ALA A 2 13.98 -16.25 4.44
C ALA A 2 14.28 -15.86 5.90
N THR A 3 15.55 -15.93 6.29
CA THR A 3 16.00 -15.54 7.64
C THR A 3 16.58 -14.13 7.58
N MET A 4 16.26 -13.32 8.58
CA MET A 4 16.82 -11.97 8.75
C MET A 4 17.34 -11.84 10.17
N ASN A 5 18.62 -11.50 10.31
CA ASN A 5 19.24 -11.22 11.61
C ASN A 5 19.17 -9.73 11.89
N ILE A 6 18.71 -9.36 13.09
CA ILE A 6 18.62 -7.98 13.55
C ILE A 6 19.35 -7.88 14.88
N SER A 7 20.32 -6.97 14.97
CA SER A 7 20.95 -6.62 16.24
C SER A 7 20.18 -5.50 16.91
N LEU A 8 19.83 -5.69 18.17
CA LEU A 8 19.14 -4.71 19.00
C LEU A 8 20.04 -4.37 20.20
N SER A 9 19.96 -3.13 20.68
CA SER A 9 20.50 -2.78 22.00
C SER A 9 19.70 -3.47 23.10
N ASP A 10 20.32 -3.73 24.25
CA ASP A 10 19.64 -4.41 25.38
C ASP A 10 18.28 -3.79 25.76
N PRO A 11 18.11 -2.45 25.83
CA PRO A 11 16.79 -1.87 26.13
C PRO A 11 15.72 -2.19 25.09
N LEU A 12 16.09 -2.23 23.81
CA LEU A 12 15.17 -2.57 22.72
C LEU A 12 14.82 -4.05 22.74
N LYS A 13 15.78 -4.92 23.09
CA LYS A 13 15.48 -6.34 23.29
C LYS A 13 14.49 -6.53 24.43
N GLN A 14 14.72 -5.89 25.57
CA GLN A 14 13.82 -5.98 26.72
C GLN A 14 12.41 -5.52 26.36
N PHE A 15 12.29 -4.36 25.71
CA PHE A 15 11.00 -3.86 25.22
C PHE A 15 10.28 -4.87 24.32
N VAL A 16 10.99 -5.49 23.38
CA VAL A 16 10.39 -6.50 22.49
C VAL A 16 9.98 -7.76 23.25
N ASP A 17 10.76 -8.19 24.26
CA ASP A 17 10.39 -9.34 25.08
C ASP A 17 9.11 -9.07 25.90
N GLU A 18 8.96 -7.85 26.44
CA GLU A 18 7.75 -7.39 27.14
C GLU A 18 6.54 -7.38 26.19
N GLU A 19 6.67 -6.78 25.00
CA GLU A 19 5.63 -6.76 23.97
C GLU A 19 5.21 -8.17 23.53
N VAL A 20 6.15 -9.11 23.44
CA VAL A 20 5.84 -10.52 23.13
C VAL A 20 5.04 -11.17 24.26
N SER A 21 5.45 -10.95 25.51
CA SER A 21 4.79 -11.51 26.70
C SER A 21 3.38 -10.95 26.90
N GLU A 22 3.19 -9.66 26.69
CA GLU A 22 1.91 -8.96 26.92
C GLU A 22 0.98 -9.05 25.71
N GLY A 23 1.54 -8.96 24.50
CA GLY A 23 0.79 -8.90 23.24
C GLY A 23 0.32 -10.27 22.71
N GLY A 24 0.58 -11.36 23.43
CA GLY A 24 0.15 -12.70 23.04
C GLY A 24 0.88 -13.26 21.81
N TYR A 25 2.08 -12.76 21.52
CA TYR A 25 2.89 -13.27 20.42
C TYR A 25 3.64 -14.54 20.85
N SER A 26 3.77 -15.51 19.94
CA SER A 26 4.51 -16.76 20.21
C SER A 26 6.03 -16.61 20.15
N SER A 27 6.55 -15.52 19.56
CA SER A 27 7.98 -15.22 19.50
C SER A 27 8.25 -13.77 19.07
N THR A 28 9.48 -13.31 19.27
CA THR A 28 9.99 -12.05 18.71
C THR A 28 9.85 -11.98 17.19
N SER A 29 10.03 -13.11 16.49
CA SER A 29 9.87 -13.14 15.03
C SER A 29 8.41 -12.94 14.61
N ASP A 30 7.45 -13.37 15.43
CA ASP A 30 6.03 -13.15 15.19
C ASP A 30 5.66 -11.70 15.39
N TYR A 31 6.14 -11.08 16.47
CA TYR A 31 5.98 -9.65 16.74
C TYR A 31 6.53 -8.79 15.58
N VAL A 32 7.78 -9.03 15.16
CA VAL A 32 8.40 -8.28 14.07
C VAL A 32 7.64 -8.48 12.75
N ARG A 33 7.16 -9.70 12.47
CA ARG A 33 6.35 -9.95 11.26
C ARG A 33 5.03 -9.20 11.28
N ASP A 34 4.40 -9.07 12.44
CA ASP A 34 3.18 -8.27 12.59
C ASP A 34 3.46 -6.78 12.37
N LEU A 35 4.50 -6.22 13.00
CA LEU A 35 4.93 -4.83 12.77
C LEU A 35 5.18 -4.52 11.28
N ILE A 36 5.80 -5.46 10.54
CA ILE A 36 6.01 -5.31 9.10
C ILE A 36 4.67 -5.25 8.36
N ARG A 37 3.71 -6.12 8.69
CA ARG A 37 2.37 -6.11 8.08
C ARG A 37 1.61 -4.83 8.39
N GLN A 38 1.66 -4.36 9.63
CA GLN A 38 1.08 -3.08 10.03
C GLN A 38 1.69 -1.92 9.23
N ARG A 39 3.02 -1.91 9.05
CA ARG A 39 3.70 -0.90 8.23
C ARG A 39 3.33 -0.97 6.75
N GLN A 40 3.17 -2.17 6.18
CA GLN A 40 2.69 -2.35 4.81
C GLN A 40 1.27 -1.81 4.64
N ARG A 41 0.37 -2.13 5.58
CA ARG A 41 -0.99 -1.61 5.59
C ARG A 41 -1.01 -0.09 5.66
N ALA A 42 -0.25 0.52 6.57
CA ALA A 42 -0.18 1.97 6.69
C ALA A 42 0.34 2.64 5.40
N LYS A 43 1.31 2.03 4.72
CA LYS A 43 1.78 2.51 3.40
C LYS A 43 0.68 2.45 2.34
N ALA A 44 -0.06 1.33 2.28
CA ALA A 44 -1.16 1.18 1.33
C ALA A 44 -2.30 2.17 1.59
N GLU A 45 -2.65 2.39 2.86
CA GLU A 45 -3.66 3.38 3.27
C GLU A 45 -3.23 4.80 2.89
N ASN A 46 -1.96 5.16 3.10
CA ASN A 46 -1.45 6.46 2.69
C ASN A 46 -1.49 6.67 1.17
N LEU A 47 -1.12 5.64 0.39
CA LEU A 47 -1.23 5.70 -1.07
C LEU A 47 -2.69 5.87 -1.51
N LEU A 48 -3.61 5.13 -0.92
CA LEU A 48 -5.04 5.26 -1.23
C LEU A 48 -5.55 6.67 -0.93
N ARG A 49 -5.18 7.25 0.21
CA ARG A 49 -5.53 8.65 0.56
C ARG A 49 -4.99 9.64 -0.47
N GLN A 50 -3.75 9.44 -0.92
CA GLN A 50 -3.16 10.29 -1.95
C GLN A 50 -3.95 10.19 -3.27
N LEU A 51 -4.26 8.98 -3.74
CA LEU A 51 -5.01 8.79 -4.98
C LEU A 51 -6.43 9.39 -4.90
N ILE A 52 -7.09 9.28 -3.74
CA ILE A 52 -8.39 9.94 -3.51
C ILE A 52 -8.24 11.45 -3.58
N ALA A 53 -7.22 12.03 -2.93
CA ALA A 53 -6.97 13.46 -2.97
C ALA A 53 -6.70 13.96 -4.41
N GLU A 54 -5.92 13.20 -5.19
CA GLU A 54 -5.70 13.47 -6.61
C GLU A 54 -7.01 13.42 -7.40
N GLY A 55 -7.85 12.41 -7.18
CA GLY A 55 -9.17 12.31 -7.80
C GLY A 55 -10.09 13.47 -7.45
N VAL A 56 -10.12 13.90 -6.19
CA VAL A 56 -10.90 15.08 -5.76
C VAL A 56 -10.37 16.36 -6.39
N ALA A 57 -9.05 16.49 -6.54
CA ALA A 57 -8.42 17.64 -7.20
C ALA A 57 -8.55 17.61 -8.73
N SER A 58 -8.95 16.48 -9.33
CA SER A 58 -9.02 16.31 -10.79
C SER A 58 -10.16 17.09 -11.47
N GLY A 59 -11.03 17.72 -10.68
CA GLY A 59 -12.13 18.55 -11.16
C GLY A 59 -13.50 17.89 -10.95
N PRO A 60 -14.57 18.47 -11.51
CA PRO A 60 -15.93 17.96 -11.34
C PRO A 60 -16.09 16.54 -11.90
N ALA A 61 -16.76 15.67 -11.14
CA ALA A 61 -17.10 14.34 -11.61
C ALA A 61 -18.05 14.40 -12.80
N VAL A 62 -17.80 13.54 -13.79
CA VAL A 62 -18.67 13.36 -14.98
C VAL A 62 -19.39 12.02 -14.86
N PRO A 63 -20.68 11.93 -15.24
CA PRO A 63 -21.41 10.67 -15.21
C PRO A 63 -20.74 9.59 -16.06
N VAL A 64 -20.56 8.39 -15.49
CA VAL A 64 -20.16 7.20 -16.24
C VAL A 64 -21.40 6.57 -16.85
N THR A 65 -21.46 6.54 -18.17
CA THR A 65 -22.54 5.93 -18.98
C THR A 65 -22.07 4.61 -19.60
N PRO A 66 -22.97 3.79 -20.16
CA PRO A 66 -22.56 2.57 -20.87
C PRO A 66 -21.54 2.83 -22.00
N ASP A 67 -21.59 4.01 -22.63
CA ASP A 67 -20.71 4.36 -23.75
C ASP A 67 -19.35 4.92 -23.30
N THR A 68 -19.19 5.35 -22.04
CA THR A 68 -17.96 5.96 -21.53
C THR A 68 -16.73 5.10 -21.80
N PHE A 69 -16.81 3.80 -21.54
CA PHE A 69 -15.68 2.89 -21.77
C PHE A 69 -15.44 2.58 -23.25
N VAL A 70 -16.47 2.70 -24.11
CA VAL A 70 -16.32 2.55 -25.56
C VAL A 70 -15.52 3.73 -26.11
N GLN A 71 -15.88 4.95 -25.72
CA GLN A 71 -15.19 6.18 -26.11
C GLN A 71 -13.73 6.19 -25.63
N LEU A 72 -13.49 5.88 -24.35
CA LEU A 72 -12.13 5.79 -23.79
C LEU A 72 -11.21 4.83 -24.57
N ARG A 73 -11.74 3.68 -24.99
CA ARG A 73 -10.95 2.70 -25.78
C ARG A 73 -10.67 3.20 -27.20
N GLN A 74 -11.62 3.90 -27.81
CA GLN A 74 -11.43 4.50 -29.13
C GLN A 74 -10.36 5.60 -29.08
N GLU A 75 -10.42 6.50 -28.10
CA GLU A 75 -9.42 7.55 -27.89
C GLU A 75 -8.02 6.99 -27.65
N LEU A 76 -7.90 5.93 -26.84
CA LEU A 76 -6.62 5.25 -26.63
C LEU A 76 -6.07 4.65 -27.93
N ALA A 77 -6.92 3.97 -28.71
CA ALA A 77 -6.53 3.37 -29.99
C ALA A 77 -6.08 4.44 -31.00
N GLU A 78 -6.72 5.60 -31.03
CA GLU A 78 -6.29 6.72 -31.86
C GLU A 78 -4.96 7.31 -31.42
N ARG A 79 -4.73 7.51 -30.11
CA ARG A 79 -3.43 8.01 -29.60
C ARG A 79 -2.29 7.09 -29.98
N LEU A 80 -2.47 5.78 -29.82
CA LEU A 80 -1.45 4.78 -30.16
C LEU A 80 -1.13 4.76 -31.67
N ARG A 81 -2.12 5.01 -32.53
CA ARG A 81 -1.87 5.14 -33.98
C ARG A 81 -1.07 6.39 -34.31
N ARG A 82 -1.40 7.54 -33.70
CA ARG A 82 -0.68 8.81 -33.92
C ARG A 82 0.76 8.79 -33.40
N GLU A 83 1.06 7.98 -32.39
CA GLU A 83 2.44 7.79 -31.88
C GLU A 83 3.26 6.81 -32.73
N ALA A 84 2.63 6.03 -33.60
CA ALA A 84 3.28 5.03 -34.46
C ALA A 84 3.62 5.55 -35.87
N ASP A 85 3.01 6.66 -36.28
CA ASP A 85 3.28 7.40 -37.52
C ASP A 85 4.35 8.48 -37.30
#